data_AF-M5AMN9-F1
#
_entry.id   AF-M5AMN9-F1
#
_cell.length_a   1.000
_cell.length_b   1.000
_cell.length_c   1.000
_cell.angle_alpha   90.00
_cell.angle_beta   90.00
_cell.angle_gamma   90.00
#
_symmetry.space_group_name_H-M   'P 1'
#
loop_
_entity.id
_entity.type
_entity.pdbx_description
1 polymer ?
#
loop_
_entity_poly.entity_id
_entity_poly.type
_entity_poly.pdbx_seq_one_letter_code
_entity_poly.pdbx_strand_id
1 'polypeptide(L)' 'MKTLKQEEVQGLTYKDAADARKRIGAFIDSIYNQQRLHSALDYLTPEEYEQKHSRRREMERAA' A
#
# COMPACT_ATOMS: atom_id res chain seq x y z
N MET A 1 4.37 -1.61 -18.51
CA MET A 1 4.09 -1.21 -17.11
C MET A 1 2.59 -1.24 -16.91
N LYS A 2 2.05 -2.28 -16.26
CA LYS A 2 0.59 -2.40 -16.03
C LYS A 2 0.22 -1.48 -14.85
N THR A 3 -0.79 -0.64 -15.05
CA THR A 3 -1.22 0.31 -14.01
C THR A 3 -2.07 -0.42 -12.97
N LEU A 4 -2.21 0.15 -11.76
CA LEU A 4 -3.06 -0.34 -10.66
C LEU A 4 -4.45 -0.79 -11.15
N LYS A 5 -5.00 -0.05 -12.11
CA LYS A 5 -6.29 -0.35 -12.75
C LYS A 5 -6.32 -1.72 -13.42
N GLN A 6 -5.21 -2.23 -13.93
CA GLN A 6 -5.20 -3.43 -14.76
C GLN A 6 -5.06 -4.73 -13.96
N GLU A 7 -4.60 -4.67 -12.71
CA GLU A 7 -4.49 -5.83 -11.81
C GLU A 7 -5.71 -5.97 -10.89
N GLU A 8 -6.35 -4.86 -10.49
CA GLU A 8 -7.63 -4.91 -9.74
C GLU A 8 -8.86 -4.96 -10.63
N VAL A 9 -8.86 -4.29 -11.80
CA VAL A 9 -10.01 -4.29 -12.70
C VAL A 9 -9.90 -5.48 -13.64
N GLN A 10 -10.00 -6.70 -13.11
CA GLN A 10 -10.61 -7.81 -13.85
C GLN A 10 -12.12 -7.57 -14.02
N GLY A 11 -12.51 -6.41 -14.53
CA GLY A 11 -13.92 -6.06 -14.77
C GLY A 11 -14.82 -6.07 -13.54
N LEU A 12 -14.28 -5.97 -12.32
CA LEU A 12 -15.09 -5.90 -11.10
C LEU A 12 -15.89 -4.60 -11.10
N THR A 13 -17.17 -4.72 -11.44
CA THR A 13 -18.15 -3.66 -11.23
C THR A 13 -18.42 -3.54 -9.73
N TYR A 14 -18.14 -2.37 -9.17
CA TYR A 14 -18.57 -2.05 -7.82
C TYR A 14 -20.08 -1.98 -7.78
N LYS A 15 -20.70 -2.63 -6.79
CA LYS A 15 -22.15 -2.60 -6.63
C LYS A 15 -22.67 -1.19 -6.32
N ASP A 16 -21.94 -0.48 -5.47
CA ASP A 16 -22.21 0.88 -5.07
C ASP A 16 -20.91 1.54 -4.54
N ALA A 17 -20.99 2.82 -4.14
CA ALA A 17 -19.84 3.55 -3.64
C ALA A 17 -19.28 2.99 -2.31
N ALA A 18 -20.09 2.30 -1.51
CA ALA A 18 -19.64 1.70 -0.26
C ALA A 18 -18.83 0.42 -0.51
N ASP A 19 -19.30 -0.44 -1.43
CA ASP A 19 -18.56 -1.61 -1.91
C ASP A 19 -17.22 -1.21 -2.53
N ALA A 20 -17.20 -0.14 -3.34
CA ALA A 20 -15.97 0.41 -3.89
C ALA A 20 -14.97 0.82 -2.80
N ARG A 21 -15.41 1.60 -1.80
CA ARG A 21 -14.55 2.02 -0.69
C ARG A 21 -13.99 0.83 0.08
N LYS A 22 -14.81 -0.19 0.34
CA LYS A 22 -14.37 -1.40 1.06
C LYS A 22 -13.30 -2.15 0.28
N ARG A 23 -13.52 -2.38 -1.02
CA ARG A 23 -12.59 -3.12 -1.88
C ARG A 23 -11.28 -2.36 -2.06
N ILE A 24 -11.34 -1.06 -2.32
CA ILE A 24 -10.16 -0.19 -2.40
C ILE A 24 -9.38 -0.22 -1.07
N GLY A 25 -10.06 -0.14 0.07
CA GLY A 25 -9.41 -0.24 1.38
C GLY A 25 -8.68 -1.57 1.54
N ALA A 26 -9.36 -2.69 1.28
CA ALA A 26 -8.76 -4.02 1.37
C ALA A 26 -7.55 -4.18 0.44
N PHE A 27 -7.61 -3.62 -0.76
CA PHE A 27 -6.48 -3.62 -1.69
C PHE A 27 -5.31 -2.79 -1.19
N ILE A 28 -5.57 -1.59 -0.68
CA ILE A 28 -4.53 -0.72 -0.13
C ILE A 28 -3.82 -1.44 1.01
N ASP A 29 -4.58 -2.05 1.92
CA ASP A 29 -4.02 -2.69 3.11
C ASP A 29 -3.27 -3.99 2.77
N SER A 30 -3.87 -4.90 2.01
CA SER A 30 -3.33 -6.25 1.82
C SER A 30 -2.38 -6.40 0.63
N ILE A 31 -2.48 -5.52 -0.38
CA ILE A 31 -1.71 -5.63 -1.62
C ILE A 31 -0.76 -4.45 -1.77
N TYR A 32 -1.28 -3.22 -1.73
CA TYR A 32 -0.45 -2.04 -1.99
C TYR A 32 0.60 -1.84 -0.88
N ASN A 33 0.17 -1.72 0.37
CA ASN A 33 1.05 -1.44 1.49
C ASN A 33 2.05 -2.57 1.77
N GLN A 34 1.64 -3.82 1.53
CA GLN A 34 2.42 -5.00 1.91
C GLN A 34 3.26 -5.61 0.79
N GLN A 35 2.93 -5.37 -0.48
CA GLN A 35 3.57 -6.09 -1.59
C GLN A 35 4.14 -5.18 -2.67
N ARG A 36 3.66 -3.93 -2.77
CA ARG A 36 4.07 -3.04 -3.86
C ARG A 36 5.40 -2.36 -3.56
N LEU A 37 6.44 -2.71 -4.31
CA LEU A 37 7.74 -2.06 -4.20
C LEU A 37 7.75 -0.72 -4.92
N HIS A 38 8.33 0.30 -4.28
CA HIS A 38 8.47 1.63 -4.83
C HIS A 38 9.94 2.00 -5.03
N SER A 39 10.33 2.34 -6.25
CA SER A 39 11.70 2.78 -6.55
C SER A 39 12.13 4.02 -5.78
N ALA A 40 11.20 4.92 -5.46
CA ALA A 40 11.45 6.09 -4.62
C ALA A 40 11.66 5.74 -3.13
N LEU A 41 11.27 4.53 -2.71
CA LEU A 41 11.48 4.00 -1.36
C LEU A 41 12.61 2.96 -1.34
N ASP A 42 13.60 3.08 -2.23
CA ASP A 42 14.70 2.11 -2.38
C ASP A 42 14.21 0.68 -2.64
N TYR A 43 13.12 0.54 -3.39
CA TYR A 43 12.45 -0.75 -3.64
C TYR A 43 11.90 -1.42 -2.38
N LEU A 44 11.52 -0.64 -1.36
CA LEU A 44 10.74 -1.12 -0.23
C LEU A 44 9.25 -0.97 -0.49
N THR A 45 8.46 -1.78 0.20
CA THR A 45 7.02 -1.56 0.32
C THR A 45 6.72 -0.38 1.25
N PRO A 46 5.53 0.25 1.14
CA PRO A 46 5.15 1.32 2.06
C PRO A 46 5.22 0.91 3.53
N GLU A 47 4.79 -0.32 3.85
CA GLU A 47 4.83 -0.85 5.22
C GLU A 47 6.27 -1.02 5.73
N GLU A 48 7.15 -1.63 4.92
CA GLU A 48 8.57 -1.79 5.29
C GLU A 48 9.28 -0.44 5.46
N TYR A 49 8.97 0.51 4.60
CA TYR A 49 9.49 1.87 4.70
C TYR A 49 9.07 2.50 6.02
N GLU A 50 7.78 2.48 6.36
CA GLU A 50 7.29 3.03 7.62
C GLU A 50 7.93 2.36 8.84
N GLN A 51 8.07 1.03 8.85
CA GLN A 51 8.74 0.29 9.92
C GLN A 51 10.22 0.67 10.07
N LYS A 52 10.93 0.90 8.97
CA LYS A 52 12.34 1.32 9.00
C LYS A 52 12.47 2.74 9.58
N HIS A 53 11.55 3.62 9.22
CA HIS A 53 11.56 5.02 9.67
C HIS A 53 10.98 5.22 11.07
N SER A 54 10.01 4.42 11.51
CA SER A 54 9.52 4.43 12.90
C SER A 54 10.62 4.05 13.87
N ARG A 55 11.31 2.93 13.63
CA ARG A 55 12.45 2.46 14.45
C ARG A 55 13.55 3.51 14.55
N ARG A 56 13.87 4.21 13.46
CA ARG A 56 14.86 5.28 13.47
C ARG A 56 14.43 6.45 14.36
N ARG A 57 13.18 6.91 14.23
CA ARG A 57 12.63 7.99 15.08
C ARG A 57 12.58 7.60 16.56
N GLU A 58 12.30 6.35 16.88
CA GLU A 58 12.28 5.86 18.26
C GLU A 58 13.69 5.86 18.88
N MET A 59 14.71 5.40 18.13
CA MET A 59 16.11 5.44 18.56
C MET A 59 16.61 6.89 18.74
N GLU A 60 16.25 7.79 17.83
CA GLU A 60 16.61 9.22 17.92
C GLU A 60 15.94 9.93 19.11
N ARG A 61 14.75 9.49 19.54
CA ARG A 61 14.06 10.05 20.71
C ARG A 61 14.56 9.51 22.05
N ALA A 62 15.22 8.35 22.04
CA ALA A 62 15.71 7.67 23.24
C ALA A 62 17.18 8.03 23.58
N ALA A 63 17.86 8.78 22.70
CA ALA A 63 19.21 9.31 22.86
C ALA A 63 19.19 10.76 23.34
#